data_AF-A0A8T0CIQ8-F1
#
_entry.id   AF-A0A8T0CIQ8-F1
#
_cell.length_a   1.000
_cell.length_b   1.000
_cell.length_c   1.000
_cell.angle_alpha   90.00
_cell.angle_beta   90.00
_cell.angle_gamma   90.00
#
_symmetry.space_group_name_H-M   'P 1'
#
loop_
_entity.id
_entity.type
_entity.pdbx_description
1 polymer ?
#
loop_
_entity_poly.entity_id
_entity_poly.type
_entity_poly.pdbx_seq_one_letter_code
_entity_poly.pdbx_strand_id
1 'polypeptide(L)'
;MEEQKQQTAHTSGGAGVISLRPMQLSDVDDFMVWATDPDVARFCTWEPYTSRDDALAYIAGTILPHPYYRAICLDGRPVGSLSVTQNEAASDACRGELGYVLGSGYWGRGIATEAVKMAAAEVFGGARPELERVEAVVDVENEASQRVLEKAGFRREGVMRKYFALKGRTRDAVMFSRLSTDDDS
;
A
#
# COMPACT_ATOMS: atom_id res chain seq x y z
N MET A 1 6.96 46.52 38.60
CA MET A 1 6.98 46.71 37.13
C MET A 1 7.80 45.55 36.60
N GLU A 2 7.14 44.46 36.26
CA GLU A 2 7.77 43.21 35.82
C GLU A 2 7.31 42.95 34.39
N GLU A 3 8.30 42.89 33.49
CA GLU A 3 8.13 42.68 32.06
C GLU A 3 7.58 41.28 31.79
N GLN A 4 6.39 41.20 31.19
CA GLN A 4 5.88 39.97 30.61
C GLN A 4 6.62 39.69 29.29
N LYS A 5 7.48 38.67 29.30
CA LYS A 5 7.96 38.01 28.09
C LYS A 5 6.79 37.33 27.38
N GLN A 6 6.45 37.85 26.20
CA GLN A 6 5.67 37.14 25.20
C GLN A 6 6.39 35.85 24.80
N GLN A 7 5.74 34.72 25.08
CA GLN A 7 6.17 33.41 24.62
C GLN A 7 5.48 33.14 23.29
N THR A 8 6.25 33.28 22.21
CA THR A 8 5.83 33.00 20.85
C THR A 8 5.54 31.50 20.74
N ALA A 9 4.26 31.15 20.53
CA ALA A 9 3.86 29.79 20.19
C ALA A 9 4.53 29.38 18.87
N HIS A 10 5.41 28.39 18.94
CA HIS A 10 5.86 27.65 17.77
C HIS A 10 4.70 26.76 17.31
N THR A 11 4.09 27.12 16.18
CA THR A 11 3.16 26.25 15.47
C THR A 11 3.97 25.13 14.82
N SER A 12 4.03 23.96 15.46
CA SER A 12 4.50 22.74 14.81
C SER A 12 3.50 22.35 13.71
N GLY A 13 3.93 22.32 12.46
CA GLY A 13 3.14 21.77 11.36
C GLY A 13 2.86 20.29 11.63
N GLY A 14 1.61 19.97 11.99
CA GLY A 14 1.21 18.60 12.28
C GLY A 14 1.26 17.75 11.02
N ALA A 15 2.10 16.72 11.01
CA ALA A 15 2.00 15.65 10.03
C ALA A 15 0.65 14.95 10.24
N GLY A 16 -0.16 14.85 9.18
CA GLY A 16 -1.47 14.21 9.25
C GLY A 16 -1.37 12.76 9.74
N VAL A 17 -2.42 12.28 10.39
CA VAL A 17 -2.46 10.93 10.99
C VAL A 17 -2.70 9.90 9.91
N ILE A 18 -1.78 8.92 9.79
CA ILE A 18 -1.91 7.80 8.86
C ILE A 18 -2.56 6.63 9.60
N SER A 19 -3.55 5.99 8.98
CA SER A 19 -4.23 4.82 9.55
C SER A 19 -4.66 3.82 8.49
N LEU A 20 -4.78 2.55 8.87
CA LEU A 20 -5.38 1.51 8.05
C LEU A 20 -6.77 1.15 8.57
N ARG A 21 -7.73 0.98 7.67
CA ARG A 21 -9.06 0.45 8.02
C ARG A 21 -9.64 -0.35 6.87
N PRO A 22 -10.62 -1.24 7.11
CA PRO A 22 -11.40 -1.85 6.03
C PRO A 22 -11.98 -0.77 5.10
N MET A 23 -11.95 -1.04 3.79
CA MET A 23 -12.64 -0.24 2.78
C MET A 23 -14.15 -0.41 2.93
N GLN A 24 -14.90 0.62 2.57
CA GLN A 24 -16.37 0.64 2.60
C GLN A 24 -16.91 1.06 1.23
N LEU A 25 -18.16 0.71 0.91
CA LEU A 25 -18.80 1.15 -0.35
C LEU A 25 -18.88 2.68 -0.45
N SER A 26 -19.02 3.36 0.69
CA SER A 26 -19.04 4.83 0.76
C SER A 26 -17.71 5.48 0.38
N ASP A 27 -16.61 4.72 0.36
CA ASP A 27 -15.28 5.24 -0.02
C ASP A 27 -15.11 5.36 -1.54
N VAL A 28 -16.11 4.99 -2.35
CA VAL A 28 -15.98 4.94 -3.82
C VAL A 28 -15.51 6.27 -4.42
N ASP A 29 -15.98 7.41 -3.91
CA ASP A 29 -15.61 8.70 -4.48
C ASP A 29 -14.13 9.02 -4.21
N ASP A 30 -13.58 8.60 -3.06
CA ASP A 30 -12.16 8.69 -2.77
C ASP A 30 -11.36 7.65 -3.58
N PHE A 31 -11.86 6.42 -3.71
CA PHE A 31 -11.27 5.38 -4.55
C PHE A 31 -11.09 5.84 -6.00
N MET A 32 -12.10 6.53 -6.54
CA MET A 32 -12.07 7.06 -7.91
C MET A 32 -10.95 8.10 -8.12
N VAL A 33 -10.49 8.79 -7.07
CA VAL A 33 -9.38 9.75 -7.18
C VAL A 33 -8.11 9.08 -7.69
N TRP A 34 -7.75 7.89 -7.19
CA TRP A 34 -6.57 7.18 -7.67
C TRP A 34 -6.89 6.14 -8.75
N ALA A 35 -8.10 5.59 -8.78
CA ALA A 35 -8.47 4.58 -9.78
C ALA A 35 -8.63 5.16 -11.19
N THR A 36 -8.92 6.45 -11.32
CA THR A 36 -9.03 7.15 -12.62
C THR A 36 -7.69 7.78 -13.05
N ASP A 37 -6.68 7.76 -12.19
CA ASP A 37 -5.40 8.45 -12.42
C ASP A 37 -4.47 7.58 -13.29
N PRO A 38 -4.10 8.03 -14.50
CA PRO A 38 -3.23 7.26 -15.40
C PRO A 38 -1.81 7.07 -14.86
N ASP A 39 -1.31 7.98 -14.02
CA ASP A 39 0.01 7.83 -13.42
C ASP A 39 -0.01 6.72 -12.36
N VAL A 40 -1.10 6.59 -11.60
CA VAL A 40 -1.31 5.46 -10.68
C VAL A 40 -1.47 4.15 -11.46
N ALA A 41 -2.33 4.16 -12.48
CA ALA A 41 -2.63 2.97 -13.29
C ALA A 41 -1.43 2.43 -14.07
N ARG A 42 -0.39 3.24 -14.29
CA ARG A 42 0.79 2.90 -15.10
C ARG A 42 1.43 1.57 -14.70
N PHE A 43 1.51 1.29 -13.40
CA PHE A 43 2.12 0.09 -12.85
C PHE A 43 1.10 -0.94 -12.33
N CYS A 44 -0.19 -0.69 -12.55
CA CYS A 44 -1.26 -1.59 -12.13
C CYS A 44 -1.73 -2.46 -13.29
N THR A 45 -2.27 -3.63 -12.95
CA THR A 45 -2.86 -4.59 -13.91
C THR A 45 -4.16 -4.08 -14.55
N TRP A 46 -4.75 -3.03 -13.98
CA TRP A 46 -5.96 -2.38 -14.47
C TRP A 46 -5.66 -1.13 -15.30
N GLU A 47 -6.61 -0.78 -16.17
CA GLU A 47 -6.64 0.51 -16.86
C GLU A 47 -7.44 1.53 -16.04
N PRO A 48 -7.15 2.84 -16.19
CA PRO A 48 -7.87 3.89 -15.48
C PRO A 48 -9.38 3.69 -15.57
N TYR A 49 -10.02 3.67 -14.41
CA TYR A 49 -11.47 3.51 -14.32
C TYR A 49 -12.15 4.70 -15.00
N THR A 50 -13.26 4.42 -15.67
CA THR A 50 -14.10 5.43 -16.33
C THR A 50 -15.52 5.46 -15.77
N SER A 51 -15.87 4.47 -14.95
CA SER A 51 -17.21 4.24 -14.41
C SER A 51 -17.17 4.09 -12.90
N ARG A 52 -17.99 4.89 -12.22
CA ARG A 52 -18.22 4.79 -10.77
C ARG A 52 -18.92 3.49 -10.42
N ASP A 53 -19.81 3.00 -11.28
CA ASP A 53 -20.54 1.75 -11.04
C ASP A 53 -19.60 0.54 -11.13
N ASP A 54 -18.61 0.58 -12.04
CA ASP A 54 -17.57 -0.46 -12.13
C ASP A 54 -16.70 -0.45 -10.87
N ALA A 55 -16.38 0.75 -10.35
CA ALA A 55 -15.66 0.89 -9.08
C ALA A 55 -16.46 0.34 -7.90
N LEU A 56 -17.77 0.62 -7.82
CA LEU A 56 -18.65 0.03 -6.80
C LEU A 56 -18.70 -1.50 -6.90
N ALA A 57 -18.82 -2.03 -8.12
CA ALA A 57 -18.84 -3.47 -8.36
C ALA A 57 -17.52 -4.12 -7.92
N TYR A 58 -16.38 -3.49 -8.23
CA TYR A 58 -15.07 -3.95 -7.78
C TYR A 58 -14.91 -3.88 -6.26
N ILE A 59 -15.35 -2.79 -5.62
CA ILE A 59 -15.31 -2.67 -4.16
C ILE A 59 -16.15 -3.79 -3.54
N ALA A 60 -17.40 -3.96 -3.97
CA ALA A 60 -18.32 -4.94 -3.43
C ALA A 60 -17.86 -6.39 -3.66
N GLY A 61 -17.42 -6.71 -4.88
CA GLY A 61 -17.15 -8.08 -5.33
C GLY A 61 -15.71 -8.56 -5.08
N THR A 62 -14.76 -7.64 -4.93
CA THR A 62 -13.34 -7.99 -4.78
C THR A 62 -12.74 -7.46 -3.50
N ILE A 63 -12.95 -6.17 -3.18
CA ILE A 63 -12.28 -5.56 -2.02
C ILE A 63 -12.91 -6.01 -0.70
N LEU A 64 -14.23 -5.90 -0.55
CA LEU A 64 -14.92 -6.24 0.70
C LEU A 64 -14.74 -7.71 1.14
N PRO A 65 -14.79 -8.71 0.24
CA PRO A 65 -14.55 -10.10 0.65
C PRO A 65 -13.07 -10.44 0.87
N HIS A 66 -12.14 -9.56 0.52
CA HIS A 66 -10.71 -9.85 0.63
C HIS A 66 -10.26 -9.91 2.10
N PRO A 67 -9.56 -10.97 2.53
CA PRO A 67 -9.26 -11.22 3.95
C PRO A 67 -8.41 -10.12 4.60
N TYR A 68 -7.53 -9.50 3.82
CA TYR A 68 -6.70 -8.38 4.28
C TYR A 68 -6.58 -7.32 3.19
N TYR A 69 -7.63 -6.52 2.98
CA TYR A 69 -7.58 -5.30 2.18
C TYR A 69 -7.89 -4.10 3.09
N ARG A 70 -7.12 -3.03 2.96
CA ARG A 70 -7.24 -1.81 3.78
C ARG A 70 -7.22 -0.57 2.91
N ALA A 71 -8.09 0.37 3.24
CA ALA A 71 -7.93 1.76 2.84
C ALA A 71 -6.73 2.34 3.61
N ILE A 72 -5.83 3.01 2.88
CA ILE A 72 -4.78 3.85 3.47
C ILE A 72 -5.41 5.21 3.67
N CYS A 73 -5.57 5.63 4.92
CA CYS A 73 -6.19 6.91 5.24
C CYS A 73 -5.17 7.94 5.71
N LEU A 74 -5.38 9.20 5.30
CA LEU A 74 -4.75 10.38 5.87
C LEU A 74 -5.83 11.22 6.53
N ASP A 75 -5.70 11.46 7.83
CA ASP A 75 -6.68 12.18 8.64
C ASP A 75 -8.11 11.59 8.50
N GLY A 76 -8.20 10.26 8.45
CA GLY A 76 -9.44 9.51 8.34
C GLY A 76 -10.01 9.36 6.92
N ARG A 77 -9.48 10.09 5.94
CA ARG A 77 -9.91 10.03 4.53
C ARG A 77 -9.07 9.04 3.72
N PRO A 78 -9.66 8.11 2.95
CA PRO A 78 -8.91 7.24 2.04
C PRO A 78 -8.13 8.04 0.99
N VAL A 79 -6.85 7.70 0.84
CA VAL A 79 -5.93 8.30 -0.14
C VAL A 79 -5.23 7.26 -1.00
N GLY A 80 -5.54 5.99 -0.76
CA GLY A 80 -5.00 4.81 -1.42
C GLY A 80 -5.50 3.55 -0.74
N SER A 81 -4.90 2.43 -1.10
CA SER A 81 -5.21 1.14 -0.51
C SER A 81 -4.03 0.19 -0.56
N LEU A 82 -4.10 -0.84 0.29
CA LEU A 82 -3.17 -1.96 0.28
C LEU A 82 -3.90 -3.27 0.56
N SER A 83 -3.29 -4.38 0.17
CA SER A 83 -3.76 -5.71 0.46
C SER A 83 -2.62 -6.70 0.64
N VAL A 84 -2.87 -7.74 1.43
CA VAL A 84 -1.99 -8.91 1.54
C VAL A 84 -2.77 -10.16 1.16
N THR A 85 -2.48 -10.67 -0.03
CA THR A 85 -3.16 -11.82 -0.63
C THR A 85 -2.34 -13.07 -0.38
N GLN A 86 -2.91 -14.03 0.35
CA GLN A 86 -2.24 -15.31 0.60
C GLN A 86 -2.12 -16.10 -0.70
N ASN A 87 -1.00 -16.81 -0.88
CA ASN A 87 -0.85 -17.72 -2.00
C ASN A 87 -1.86 -18.87 -1.91
N GLU A 88 -2.57 -19.16 -3.00
CA GLU A 88 -3.62 -20.17 -3.04
C GLU A 88 -3.09 -21.61 -2.94
N ALA A 89 -1.83 -21.84 -3.35
CA ALA A 89 -1.23 -23.17 -3.27
C ALA A 89 -0.95 -23.52 -1.81
N ALA A 90 -1.48 -24.66 -1.34
CA ALA A 90 -1.30 -25.11 0.04
C ALA A 90 0.19 -25.24 0.44
N SER A 91 1.08 -25.55 -0.51
CA SER A 91 2.53 -25.60 -0.30
C SER A 91 3.16 -24.25 0.01
N ASP A 92 2.52 -23.15 -0.40
CA ASP A 92 3.03 -21.78 -0.32
C ASP A 92 2.14 -20.89 0.55
N ALA A 93 1.18 -21.49 1.29
CA ALA A 93 0.22 -20.81 2.15
C ALA A 93 0.86 -19.94 3.24
N CYS A 94 2.14 -20.16 3.55
CA CYS A 94 2.90 -19.31 4.49
C CYS A 94 3.34 -17.95 3.91
N ARG A 95 3.05 -17.70 2.62
CA ARG A 95 3.44 -16.47 1.91
C ARG A 95 2.21 -15.64 1.55
N GLY A 96 2.32 -14.33 1.76
CA GLY A 96 1.35 -13.35 1.30
C GLY A 96 1.98 -12.32 0.38
N GLU A 97 1.35 -12.03 -0.75
CA GLU A 97 1.76 -10.97 -1.66
C GLU A 97 1.12 -9.64 -1.25
N LEU A 98 1.95 -8.64 -1.00
CA LEU A 98 1.59 -7.26 -0.70
C LEU A 98 1.45 -6.46 -1.99
N GLY A 99 0.27 -5.89 -2.21
CA GLY A 99 0.01 -4.87 -3.22
C GLY A 99 -0.44 -3.57 -2.56
N TYR A 100 -0.06 -2.42 -3.13
CA TYR A 100 -0.56 -1.13 -2.65
C TYR A 100 -0.57 -0.07 -3.75
N VAL A 101 -1.45 0.90 -3.60
CA VAL A 101 -1.58 2.09 -4.45
C VAL A 101 -1.86 3.31 -3.59
N LEU A 102 -1.41 4.46 -4.05
CA LEU A 102 -1.66 5.76 -3.41
C LEU A 102 -1.97 6.76 -4.51
N GLY A 103 -2.92 7.66 -4.31
CA GLY A 103 -3.19 8.73 -5.27
C GLY A 103 -1.93 9.58 -5.51
N SER A 104 -1.69 9.98 -6.76
CA SER A 104 -0.45 10.67 -7.17
C SER A 104 -0.16 11.94 -6.36
N GLY A 105 -1.21 12.69 -5.99
CA GLY A 105 -1.11 13.88 -5.13
C GLY A 105 -0.59 13.64 -3.71
N TYR A 106 -0.45 12.37 -3.30
CA TYR A 106 0.05 11.97 -1.98
C TYR A 106 1.45 11.32 -2.04
N TRP A 107 2.03 11.17 -3.23
CA TRP A 107 3.35 10.57 -3.42
C TRP A 107 4.47 11.41 -2.80
N GLY A 108 5.59 10.75 -2.47
CA GLY A 108 6.78 11.42 -1.93
C GLY A 108 6.64 11.93 -0.48
N ARG A 109 5.50 11.69 0.17
CA ARG A 109 5.19 12.18 1.54
C ARG A 109 5.40 11.14 2.64
N GLY A 110 5.94 9.96 2.31
CA GLY A 110 6.15 8.87 3.27
C GLY A 110 4.91 8.05 3.65
N ILE A 111 3.72 8.42 3.15
CA ILE A 111 2.45 7.78 3.51
C ILE A 111 2.43 6.28 3.18
N ALA A 112 2.85 5.91 1.97
CA ALA A 112 2.90 4.50 1.56
C ALA A 112 3.90 3.69 2.41
N THR A 113 5.04 4.29 2.78
CA THR A 113 6.02 3.64 3.66
C THR A 113 5.42 3.31 5.01
N GLU A 114 4.76 4.29 5.65
CA GLU A 114 4.12 4.08 6.94
C GLU A 114 2.99 3.04 6.85
N ALA A 115 2.14 3.15 5.82
CA ALA A 115 1.06 2.20 5.59
C ALA A 115 1.56 0.76 5.41
N VAL A 116 2.65 0.55 4.67
CA VAL A 116 3.26 -0.77 4.48
C VAL A 116 3.87 -1.30 5.78
N LYS A 117 4.51 -0.46 6.59
CA LYS A 117 5.00 -0.85 7.93
C LYS A 117 3.86 -1.31 8.84
N MET A 118 2.79 -0.51 8.92
CA MET A 118 1.60 -0.84 9.70
C MET A 118 0.99 -2.16 9.24
N ALA A 119 0.85 -2.36 7.92
CA ALA A 119 0.28 -3.58 7.37
C ALA A 119 1.11 -4.83 7.70
N ALA A 120 2.44 -4.76 7.57
CA ALA A 120 3.32 -5.86 7.94
C ALA A 120 3.23 -6.18 9.45
N ALA A 121 3.22 -5.14 10.29
CA ALA A 121 3.08 -5.28 11.74
C ALA A 121 1.73 -5.89 12.14
N GLU A 122 0.61 -5.49 11.52
CA GLU A 122 -0.70 -6.10 11.75
C GLU A 122 -0.74 -7.58 11.32
N VAL A 123 -0.19 -7.88 10.13
CA VAL A 123 -0.14 -9.24 9.57
C VAL A 123 0.60 -10.18 10.52
N PHE A 124 1.85 -9.84 10.88
CA PHE A 124 2.65 -10.66 11.79
C PHE A 124 2.20 -10.58 13.25
N GLY A 125 1.49 -9.50 13.63
CA GLY A 125 0.88 -9.30 14.94
C GLY A 125 -0.38 -10.14 15.19
N GLY A 126 -0.71 -11.06 14.30
CA GLY A 126 -1.80 -12.03 14.46
C GLY A 126 -3.04 -11.76 13.62
N ALA A 127 -3.06 -10.74 12.75
CA ALA A 127 -4.15 -10.59 11.79
C ALA A 127 -4.18 -11.74 10.77
N ARG A 128 -3.00 -12.29 10.43
CA ARG A 128 -2.81 -13.41 9.49
C ARG A 128 -1.73 -14.36 10.02
N PRO A 129 -2.01 -15.12 11.10
CA PRO A 129 -1.01 -15.94 11.80
C PRO A 129 -0.44 -17.08 10.95
N GLU A 130 -1.07 -17.40 9.83
CA GLU A 130 -0.57 -18.37 8.86
C GLU A 130 0.57 -17.84 7.99
N LEU A 131 0.81 -16.52 7.97
CA LEU A 131 1.83 -15.90 7.13
C LEU A 131 3.15 -15.71 7.89
N GLU A 132 4.19 -16.37 7.39
CA GLU A 132 5.58 -16.23 7.87
C GLU A 132 6.39 -15.27 7.00
N ARG A 133 5.88 -14.96 5.80
CA ARG A 133 6.51 -14.12 4.80
C ARG A 133 5.48 -13.24 4.11
N VAL A 134 5.80 -11.95 4.03
CA VAL A 134 5.13 -11.00 3.15
C VAL A 134 6.10 -10.61 2.06
N GLU A 135 5.69 -10.76 0.80
CA GLU A 135 6.50 -10.44 -0.36
C GLU A 135 5.83 -9.41 -1.27
N ALA A 136 6.62 -8.72 -2.08
CA ALA A 136 6.12 -7.77 -3.05
C ALA A 136 6.93 -7.88 -4.34
N VAL A 137 6.22 -8.00 -5.46
CA VAL A 137 6.80 -8.04 -6.81
C VAL A 137 6.62 -6.67 -7.44
N VAL A 138 7.73 -6.01 -7.75
CA VAL A 138 7.70 -4.63 -8.25
C VAL A 138 8.35 -4.54 -9.62
N ASP A 139 7.71 -3.85 -10.57
CA ASP A 139 8.34 -3.52 -11.84
C ASP A 139 9.70 -2.83 -11.61
N VAL A 140 10.75 -3.27 -12.31
CA VAL A 140 12.09 -2.68 -12.16
C VAL A 140 12.12 -1.18 -12.46
N GLU A 141 11.20 -0.69 -13.30
CA GLU A 141 11.06 0.74 -13.61
C GLU A 141 10.31 1.54 -12.51
N ASN A 142 9.66 0.86 -11.55
CA ASN A 142 8.94 1.51 -10.44
C ASN A 142 9.85 1.71 -9.22
N GLU A 143 10.89 2.52 -9.38
CA GLU A 143 11.85 2.82 -8.30
C GLU A 143 11.20 3.45 -7.06
N ALA A 144 10.09 4.15 -7.22
CA ALA A 144 9.37 4.76 -6.10
C ALA A 144 8.80 3.70 -5.15
N SER A 145 8.18 2.65 -5.70
CA SER A 145 7.67 1.51 -4.93
C SER A 145 8.82 0.71 -4.29
N GLN A 146 9.94 0.52 -5.01
CA GLN A 146 11.13 -0.12 -4.45
C GLN A 146 11.64 0.63 -3.21
N ARG A 147 11.77 1.96 -3.28
CA ARG A 147 12.18 2.80 -2.14
C ARG A 147 11.19 2.75 -0.98
N VAL A 148 9.88 2.60 -1.25
CA VAL A 148 8.87 2.45 -0.21
C VAL A 148 9.10 1.16 0.57
N LEU A 149 9.30 0.04 -0.14
CA LEU A 149 9.54 -1.27 0.46
C LEU A 149 10.83 -1.31 1.27
N GLU A 150 11.93 -0.79 0.72
CA GLU A 150 13.22 -0.70 1.44
C GLU A 150 13.08 0.08 2.76
N LYS A 151 12.43 1.25 2.71
CA LYS A 151 12.18 2.06 3.92
C LYS A 151 11.18 1.43 4.89
N ALA A 152 10.34 0.51 4.41
CA ALA A 152 9.41 -0.24 5.22
C ALA A 152 10.04 -1.53 5.83
N GLY A 153 11.35 -1.74 5.63
CA GLY A 153 12.09 -2.87 6.20
C GLY A 153 12.05 -4.13 5.35
N PHE A 154 11.55 -4.06 4.11
CA PHE A 154 11.62 -5.20 3.20
C PHE A 154 13.02 -5.33 2.61
N ARG A 155 13.52 -6.56 2.55
CA ARG A 155 14.79 -6.89 1.90
C ARG A 155 14.58 -7.14 0.42
N ARG A 156 15.47 -6.57 -0.39
CA ARG A 156 15.57 -6.83 -1.82
C ARG A 156 16.26 -8.17 -2.07
N GLU A 157 15.59 -9.13 -2.69
CA GLU A 157 16.12 -10.48 -2.90
C GLU A 157 16.76 -10.66 -4.28
N GLY A 158 16.19 -10.08 -5.34
CA GLY A 158 16.73 -10.27 -6.68
C GLY A 158 15.88 -9.68 -7.80
N VAL A 159 16.39 -9.79 -9.03
CA VAL A 159 15.68 -9.40 -10.26
C VAL A 159 15.26 -10.66 -11.01
N MET A 160 13.96 -10.78 -11.25
CA MET A 160 13.34 -11.83 -12.06
C MET A 160 13.11 -11.28 -13.47
N ARG A 161 13.83 -11.82 -14.45
CA ARG A 161 13.77 -11.34 -15.84
C ARG A 161 12.51 -11.82 -16.54
N LYS A 162 11.81 -10.91 -17.24
CA LYS A 162 10.54 -11.18 -17.95
C LYS A 162 9.53 -11.95 -17.10
N TYR A 163 9.41 -11.55 -15.84
CA TYR A 163 8.64 -12.29 -14.83
C TYR A 163 7.12 -12.19 -15.04
N PHE A 164 6.64 -11.02 -15.44
CA PHE A 164 5.20 -10.79 -15.65
C PHE A 164 4.95 -9.97 -16.91
N ALA A 165 3.71 -10.05 -17.42
CA ALA A 165 3.23 -9.22 -18.50
C ALA A 165 2.35 -8.11 -17.93
N LEU A 166 2.62 -6.88 -18.31
CA LEU A 166 1.83 -5.70 -17.93
C LEU A 166 1.54 -4.88 -19.18
N LYS A 167 0.25 -4.67 -19.47
CA LYS A 167 -0.22 -3.87 -20.61
C LYS A 167 0.45 -4.28 -21.93
N GLY A 168 0.43 -5.58 -22.21
CA GLY A 168 0.95 -6.18 -23.44
C GLY A 168 2.47 -6.30 -23.54
N ARG A 169 3.23 -5.95 -22.48
CA ARG A 169 4.70 -6.03 -22.48
C ARG A 169 5.22 -6.90 -21.33
N THR A 170 6.22 -7.71 -21.61
CA THR A 170 6.94 -8.45 -20.56
C THR A 170 7.84 -7.49 -19.79
N ARG A 171 7.89 -7.66 -18.46
CA ARG A 171 8.60 -6.78 -17.53
C ARG A 171 9.53 -7.60 -16.64
N ASP A 172 10.67 -6.99 -16.33
CA ASP A 172 11.53 -7.47 -15.26
C ASP A 172 10.96 -7.00 -13.92
N ALA A 173 11.04 -7.87 -12.92
CA ALA A 173 10.54 -7.58 -11.59
C ALA A 173 11.65 -7.65 -10.55
N VAL A 174 11.56 -6.82 -9.53
CA VAL A 174 12.37 -6.92 -8.32
C VAL A 174 11.52 -7.58 -7.25
N MET A 175 12.04 -8.67 -6.67
CA MET A 175 11.42 -9.34 -5.53
C MET A 175 11.88 -8.68 -4.23
N PHE A 176 10.91 -8.34 -3.39
CA PHE A 176 11.12 -7.89 -2.02
C PHE A 176 10.40 -8.79 -1.06
N SER A 177 10.94 -8.91 0.15
CA SER A 177 10.26 -9.65 1.21
C SER A 177 10.59 -9.16 2.59
N ARG A 178 9.68 -9.44 3.50
CA ARG A 178 9.89 -9.33 4.94
C ARG A 178 9.40 -10.61 5.61
N LEU A 179 10.15 -11.09 6.60
CA LEU A 179 9.80 -12.26 7.39
C LEU A 179 9.17 -11.85 8.72
N SER A 180 8.36 -12.74 9.30
CA SER A 180 7.80 -12.60 10.64
C SER A 180 8.88 -12.46 11.73
N THR A 181 10.09 -12.94 11.45
CA THR A 181 11.25 -12.93 12.35
C THR A 181 12.22 -11.76 12.09
N ASP A 182 11.94 -10.88 11.13
CA ASP A 182 12.77 -9.70 10.88
C ASP A 182 12.42 -8.56 11.85
N ASP A 183 13.44 -8.03 12.55
CA ASP A 183 13.29 -6.93 13.51
C ASP A 183 12.69 -5.65 12.89
N ASP A 184 11.86 -4.94 13.65
CA ASP A 184 11.45 -3.56 13.37
C ASP A 184 12.66 -2.63 13.59
N SER A 185 13.42 -2.33 12.54
CA SER A 185 14.52 -1.35 12.57
C SER A 185 14.12 0.03 12.08
#